data_AF-A0A2G8IP61-F1
#
_entry.id   AF-A0A2G8IP61-F1
#
_cell.length_a   1.000
_cell.length_b   1.000
_cell.length_c   1.000
_cell.angle_alpha   90.00
_cell.angle_beta   90.00
_cell.angle_gamma   90.00
#
_symmetry.space_group_name_H-M   'P 1'
#
loop_
_entity.id
_entity.type
_entity.pdbx_description
1 polymer ?
#
loop_
_entity_poly.entity_id
_entity_poly.type
_entity_poly.pdbx_seq_one_letter_code
_entity_poly.pdbx_strand_id
1 'polypeptide(L)'
;MLSLADQARKNGQHAGYDAGKEEGYLRGRANYIVNCAQEPLPFRQIHVLYVSSGKGFPYSPLDEAIMATLQGMVAQVTLSDPRQPVSEIALQTRPDLVLVLDGMDIPLAHLDAIRQAGIQTAIWLTDDPYYTDMTLETVKHFDHVFTLELNCVDLYRQNGCPSVHYLPFAAFTNHYFPITTPSSLHREVSFIGSAYWNRVYFFNP
;
A
#
# COMPACT_ATOMS: atom_id res chain seq x y z
N MET A 1 38.22 19.48 -42.42
CA MET A 1 38.18 18.89 -41.07
C MET A 1 37.37 19.85 -40.19
N LEU A 2 36.33 19.40 -39.49
CA LEU A 2 35.57 20.28 -38.59
C LEU A 2 36.49 20.75 -37.45
N SER A 3 36.29 21.98 -36.97
CA SER A 3 36.99 22.47 -35.79
C SER A 3 36.60 21.62 -34.56
N LEU A 4 37.47 21.54 -33.56
CA LEU A 4 37.14 20.87 -32.29
C LEU A 4 35.87 21.46 -31.65
N ALA A 5 35.67 22.76 -31.77
CA ALA A 5 34.47 23.45 -31.27
C ALA A 5 33.20 23.03 -32.04
N ASP A 6 33.27 22.92 -33.36
CA ASP A 6 32.13 22.46 -34.16
C ASP A 6 31.79 20.99 -33.91
N GLN A 7 32.81 20.15 -33.71
CA GLN A 7 32.61 18.75 -33.36
C GLN A 7 31.96 18.62 -31.97
N ALA A 8 32.44 19.39 -30.98
CA ALA A 8 31.85 19.43 -29.65
C ALA A 8 30.39 19.91 -29.67
N ARG A 9 30.09 20.98 -30.43
CA ARG A 9 28.73 21.49 -30.62
C ARG A 9 27.81 20.43 -31.23
N LYS A 10 28.25 19.75 -32.29
CA LYS A 10 27.46 18.70 -32.95
C LYS A 10 27.21 17.51 -32.03
N ASN A 11 28.22 17.08 -31.28
CA ASN A 11 28.09 16.00 -30.30
C ASN A 11 27.11 16.37 -29.19
N GLY A 12 27.19 17.60 -28.66
CA GLY A 12 26.25 18.09 -27.64
C GLY A 12 24.81 18.18 -28.15
N GLN A 13 24.60 18.59 -29.40
CA GLN A 13 23.28 18.61 -30.04
C GLN A 13 22.69 17.21 -30.19
N HIS A 14 23.48 16.24 -30.67
CA HIS A 14 23.02 14.84 -30.75
C HIS A 14 22.71 14.27 -29.38
N ALA A 15 23.61 14.43 -28.40
CA ALA A 15 23.39 13.92 -27.05
C ALA A 15 22.14 14.53 -26.39
N GLY A 16 21.91 15.83 -26.56
CA GLY A 16 20.71 16.50 -26.04
C GLY A 16 19.42 16.04 -26.73
N TYR A 17 19.48 15.78 -28.04
CA TYR A 17 18.35 15.24 -28.79
C TYR A 17 18.00 13.81 -28.35
N ASP A 18 19.00 12.94 -28.23
CA ASP A 18 18.80 11.54 -27.82
C ASP A 18 18.27 11.47 -26.38
N ALA A 19 18.87 12.21 -25.45
CA ALA A 19 18.40 12.28 -24.06
C ALA A 19 16.96 12.81 -23.96
N GLY A 20 16.64 13.88 -24.71
CA GLY A 20 15.28 14.44 -24.74
C GLY A 20 14.25 13.47 -25.33
N LYS A 21 14.64 12.70 -26.34
CA LYS A 21 13.80 11.67 -26.96
C LYS A 21 13.52 10.52 -26.00
N GLU A 22 14.55 10.01 -25.33
CA GLU A 22 14.41 8.93 -24.35
C GLU A 22 13.53 9.35 -23.17
N GLU A 23 13.77 10.54 -22.62
CA GLU A 23 13.01 11.11 -21.52
C GLU A 23 11.53 11.31 -21.90
N GLY A 24 11.27 11.87 -23.08
CA GLY A 24 9.92 12.04 -23.60
C GLY A 24 9.20 10.70 -23.81
N TYR A 25 9.91 9.69 -24.33
CA TYR A 25 9.36 8.35 -24.53
C TYR A 25 9.02 7.66 -23.20
N LEU A 26 9.90 7.74 -22.20
CA LEU A 26 9.67 7.20 -20.86
C LEU A 26 8.42 7.80 -20.23
N ARG A 27 8.31 9.13 -20.22
CA ARG A 27 7.16 9.85 -19.64
C ARG A 27 5.87 9.57 -20.39
N GLY A 28 5.93 9.54 -21.72
CA GLY A 28 4.79 9.19 -22.57
C GLY A 28 4.26 7.79 -22.28
N ARG A 29 5.16 6.79 -22.14
CA ARG A 29 4.79 5.42 -21.78
C ARG A 29 4.22 5.31 -20.37
N ALA A 30 4.85 5.96 -19.40
CA ALA A 30 4.35 5.97 -18.03
C ALA A 30 2.93 6.58 -17.98
N ASN A 31 2.72 7.71 -18.66
CA ASN A 31 1.42 8.37 -18.75
C ASN A 31 0.39 7.47 -19.43
N TYR A 32 0.77 6.77 -20.50
CA TYR A 32 -0.11 5.80 -21.15
C TYR A 32 -0.51 4.67 -20.19
N ILE A 33 0.44 4.08 -19.46
CA ILE A 33 0.16 2.97 -18.53
C ILE A 33 -0.85 3.40 -17.45
N VAL A 34 -0.65 4.57 -16.84
CA VAL A 34 -1.51 5.05 -15.75
C VAL A 34 -2.89 5.49 -16.25
N ASN A 35 -2.99 6.03 -17.46
CA ASN A 35 -4.27 6.49 -18.02
C ASN A 35 -4.95 5.46 -18.94
N CYS A 36 -4.33 4.29 -19.15
CA CYS A 36 -4.94 3.24 -19.95
C CYS A 36 -6.21 2.77 -19.24
N ALA A 37 -7.30 2.68 -20.00
CA ALA A 37 -8.57 2.17 -19.49
C ALA A 37 -8.33 0.80 -18.82
N GLN A 38 -8.67 0.72 -17.55
CA GLN A 38 -8.67 -0.51 -16.78
C GLN A 38 -10.06 -1.13 -16.84
N GLU A 39 -10.14 -2.45 -16.66
CA GLU A 39 -11.44 -3.07 -16.41
C GLU A 39 -12.05 -2.45 -15.14
N PRO A 40 -13.33 -2.03 -15.19
CA PRO A 40 -13.96 -1.44 -14.02
C PRO A 40 -13.99 -2.49 -12.90
N LEU A 41 -13.49 -2.09 -11.72
CA LEU A 41 -13.56 -2.95 -10.55
C LEU A 41 -15.03 -3.21 -10.21
N PRO A 42 -15.40 -4.46 -9.87
CA PRO A 42 -16.78 -4.77 -9.57
C PRO A 42 -17.22 -4.04 -8.30
N PHE A 43 -18.31 -3.29 -8.42
CA PHE A 43 -18.98 -2.67 -7.29
C PHE A 43 -19.78 -3.71 -6.49
N ARG A 44 -19.69 -3.64 -5.16
CA ARG A 44 -20.36 -4.57 -4.25
C ARG A 44 -21.36 -3.84 -3.37
N GLN A 45 -22.56 -4.38 -3.26
CA GLN A 45 -23.61 -3.87 -2.39
C GLN A 45 -23.35 -4.30 -0.93
N ILE A 46 -22.24 -3.84 -0.35
CA ILE A 46 -21.84 -4.13 1.02
C ILE A 46 -21.44 -2.86 1.77
N HIS A 47 -21.54 -2.90 3.09
CA HIS A 47 -21.04 -1.88 4.00
C HIS A 47 -19.75 -2.36 4.67
N VAL A 48 -18.67 -1.59 4.50
CA VAL A 48 -17.38 -1.84 5.14
C VAL A 48 -17.14 -0.83 6.26
N LEU A 49 -16.83 -1.30 7.46
CA LEU A 49 -16.21 -0.49 8.50
C LEU A 49 -14.69 -0.63 8.34
N TYR A 50 -14.04 0.42 7.86
CA TYR A 50 -12.58 0.47 7.76
C TYR A 50 -11.99 1.09 9.03
N VAL A 51 -11.16 0.32 9.72
CA VAL A 51 -10.35 0.78 10.84
C VAL A 51 -8.95 1.05 10.32
N SER A 52 -8.61 2.34 10.27
CA SER A 52 -7.29 2.80 9.84
C SER A 52 -6.18 2.29 10.75
N SER A 53 -4.93 2.42 10.31
CA SER A 53 -3.76 2.08 11.13
C SER A 53 -3.68 2.89 12.43
N GLY A 54 -4.27 4.09 12.47
CA GLY A 54 -4.12 5.05 13.56
C GLY A 54 -2.75 5.74 13.61
N LYS A 55 -1.85 5.42 12.68
CA LYS A 55 -0.47 5.91 12.61
C LYS A 55 -0.36 7.12 11.67
N GLY A 56 0.67 7.94 11.91
CA GLY A 56 1.04 9.04 11.00
C GLY A 56 1.83 8.54 9.79
N PHE A 57 2.72 9.37 9.26
CA PHE A 57 3.65 8.92 8.22
C PHE A 57 4.55 7.78 8.74
N PRO A 58 4.78 6.72 7.94
CA PRO A 58 4.41 6.57 6.52
C PRO A 58 3.06 5.89 6.22
N TYR A 59 2.20 5.64 7.21
CA TYR A 59 0.97 4.86 7.06
C TYR A 59 -0.25 5.68 6.60
N SER A 60 -0.33 6.95 6.99
CA SER A 60 -1.49 7.78 6.63
C SER A 60 -1.79 7.85 5.12
N PRO A 61 -0.80 7.85 4.19
CA PRO A 61 -1.09 7.73 2.75
C PRO A 61 -1.67 6.37 2.34
N LEU A 62 -1.32 5.29 3.04
CA LEU A 62 -1.90 3.95 2.82
C LEU A 62 -3.36 3.94 3.25
N ASP A 63 -3.66 4.52 4.42
CA ASP A 63 -5.03 4.67 4.91
C ASP A 63 -5.90 5.47 3.94
N GLU A 64 -5.37 6.58 3.40
CA GLU A 64 -6.04 7.38 2.37
C GLU A 64 -6.30 6.57 1.10
N ALA A 65 -5.29 5.86 0.60
CA ALA A 65 -5.39 5.04 -0.61
C ALA A 65 -6.45 3.94 -0.48
N ILE A 66 -6.45 3.21 0.65
CA ILE A 66 -7.40 2.13 0.91
C ILE A 66 -8.82 2.70 1.05
N MET A 67 -8.99 3.78 1.82
CA MET A 67 -10.29 4.43 2.00
C MET A 67 -10.87 4.90 0.67
N ALA A 68 -10.10 5.64 -0.13
CA ALA A 68 -10.53 6.13 -1.44
C ALA A 68 -10.89 4.99 -2.39
N THR A 69 -10.12 3.90 -2.36
CA THR A 69 -10.38 2.72 -3.19
C THR A 69 -11.66 2.01 -2.77
N LEU A 70 -11.87 1.80 -1.46
CA LEU A 70 -13.10 1.18 -0.94
C LEU A 70 -14.34 2.00 -1.29
N GLN A 71 -14.30 3.33 -1.15
CA GLN A 71 -15.41 4.21 -1.49
C GLN A 71 -15.84 4.10 -2.97
N GLY A 72 -14.92 3.73 -3.87
CA GLY A 72 -15.24 3.46 -5.28
C GLY A 72 -15.75 2.04 -5.56
N MET A 73 -15.63 1.12 -4.61
CA MET A 73 -15.89 -0.32 -4.81
C MET A 73 -17.05 -0.87 -3.99
N VAL A 74 -17.49 -0.19 -2.94
CA VAL A 74 -18.56 -0.66 -2.05
C VAL A 74 -19.65 0.39 -1.83
N ALA A 75 -20.84 -0.05 -1.43
CA ALA A 75 -21.99 0.82 -1.23
C ALA A 75 -21.86 1.80 -0.08
N GLN A 76 -21.13 1.41 0.96
CA GLN A 76 -20.91 2.28 2.11
C GLN A 76 -19.56 1.98 2.75
N VAL A 77 -18.86 3.03 3.17
CA VAL A 77 -17.68 2.92 4.02
C VAL A 77 -17.88 3.78 5.26
N THR A 78 -17.76 3.17 6.44
CA THR A 78 -17.60 3.89 7.71
C THR A 78 -16.13 3.88 8.07
N LEU A 79 -15.57 5.04 8.42
CA LEU A 79 -14.18 5.16 8.88
C LEU A 79 -14.13 5.17 10.41
N SER A 80 -13.14 4.47 10.97
CA SER A 80 -12.76 4.55 12.38
C SER A 80 -11.23 4.40 12.54
N ASP A 81 -10.75 4.52 13.77
CA ASP A 81 -9.35 4.29 14.13
C ASP A 81 -9.25 3.56 15.49
N PRO A 82 -8.09 2.96 15.84
CA PRO A 82 -7.95 2.14 17.03
C PRO A 82 -8.25 2.84 18.36
N ARG A 83 -8.26 4.17 18.40
CA ARG A 83 -8.53 4.97 19.61
C ARG A 83 -10.02 5.25 19.81
N GLN A 84 -10.86 4.89 18.85
CA GLN A 84 -12.32 5.05 18.90
C GLN A 84 -13.00 3.77 19.42
N PRO A 85 -14.26 3.84 19.87
CA PRO A 85 -15.00 2.66 20.31
C PRO A 85 -15.47 1.80 19.12
N VAL A 86 -14.52 1.12 18.46
CA VAL A 86 -14.73 0.38 17.19
C VAL A 86 -15.87 -0.63 17.31
N SER A 87 -15.95 -1.38 18.42
CA SER A 87 -17.03 -2.36 18.61
C SER A 87 -18.40 -1.70 18.73
N GLU A 88 -18.53 -0.56 19.41
CA GLU A 88 -19.81 0.15 19.51
C GLU A 88 -20.25 0.66 18.13
N ILE A 89 -19.31 1.24 17.36
CA ILE A 89 -19.57 1.70 15.99
C ILE A 89 -20.01 0.53 15.11
N ALA A 90 -19.34 -0.61 15.18
CA ALA A 90 -19.69 -1.81 14.42
C ALA A 90 -21.07 -2.36 14.81
N LEU A 91 -21.39 -2.43 16.11
CA LEU A 91 -22.68 -2.92 16.60
C LEU A 91 -23.84 -2.01 16.21
N GLN A 92 -23.61 -0.69 16.19
CA GLN A 92 -24.61 0.30 15.78
C GLN A 92 -24.83 0.32 14.27
N THR A 93 -23.75 0.28 13.49
CA THR A 93 -23.80 0.44 12.03
C THR A 93 -24.00 -0.86 11.28
N ARG A 94 -23.74 -2.02 11.92
CA ARG A 94 -23.91 -3.37 11.37
C ARG A 94 -23.28 -3.55 9.98
N PRO A 95 -21.96 -3.29 9.82
CA PRO A 95 -21.27 -3.51 8.56
C PRO A 95 -21.25 -5.00 8.20
N ASP A 96 -21.15 -5.30 6.91
CA ASP A 96 -20.92 -6.66 6.42
C ASP A 96 -19.49 -7.12 6.72
N LEU A 97 -18.54 -6.19 6.79
CA LEU A 97 -17.12 -6.44 7.05
C LEU A 97 -16.50 -5.32 7.90
N VAL A 98 -15.75 -5.69 8.94
CA VAL A 98 -14.76 -4.81 9.58
C VAL A 98 -13.38 -5.15 9.02
N LEU A 99 -12.78 -4.20 8.30
CA LEU A 99 -11.41 -4.32 7.78
C LEU A 99 -10.48 -3.46 8.61
N VAL A 100 -9.48 -4.07 9.24
CA VAL A 100 -8.47 -3.40 10.06
C VAL A 100 -7.14 -3.41 9.34
N LEU A 101 -6.52 -2.23 9.19
CA LEU A 101 -5.15 -2.14 8.69
C LEU A 101 -4.16 -2.22 9.86
N ASP A 102 -3.14 -3.07 9.73
CA ASP A 102 -2.04 -3.32 10.70
C ASP A 102 -2.47 -3.90 12.05
N GLY A 103 -3.49 -3.32 12.70
CA GLY A 103 -4.15 -3.89 13.87
C GLY A 103 -3.32 -3.92 15.16
N MET A 104 -2.16 -3.25 15.20
CA MET A 104 -1.28 -3.29 16.39
C MET A 104 -1.89 -2.57 17.61
N ASP A 105 -2.65 -1.50 17.39
CA ASP A 105 -3.16 -0.65 18.48
C ASP A 105 -4.63 -0.91 18.84
N ILE A 106 -5.31 -1.83 18.14
CA ILE A 106 -6.73 -2.13 18.43
C ILE A 106 -6.84 -3.13 19.59
N PRO A 107 -7.58 -2.81 20.67
CA PRO A 107 -7.77 -3.78 21.74
C PRO A 107 -8.56 -5.01 21.27
N LEU A 108 -8.01 -6.21 21.51
CA LEU A 108 -8.58 -7.49 21.06
C LEU A 108 -10.03 -7.71 21.53
N ALA A 109 -10.38 -7.17 22.70
CA ALA A 109 -11.75 -7.23 23.22
C ALA A 109 -12.80 -6.59 22.29
N HIS A 110 -12.42 -5.55 21.53
CA HIS A 110 -13.33 -4.98 20.52
C HIS A 110 -13.58 -5.98 19.39
N LEU A 111 -12.54 -6.67 18.92
CA LEU A 111 -12.64 -7.66 17.84
C LEU A 111 -13.47 -8.87 18.26
N ASP A 112 -13.25 -9.37 19.48
CA ASP A 112 -14.04 -10.48 20.02
C ASP A 112 -15.53 -10.12 20.11
N ALA A 113 -15.85 -8.91 20.58
CA ALA A 113 -17.23 -8.44 20.64
C ALA A 113 -17.88 -8.33 19.25
N ILE A 114 -17.15 -7.84 18.25
CA ILE A 114 -17.61 -7.74 16.85
C ILE A 114 -17.91 -9.12 16.28
N ARG A 115 -16.99 -10.08 16.47
CA ARG A 115 -17.14 -11.47 16.01
C ARG A 115 -18.30 -12.18 16.70
N GLN A 116 -18.45 -12.01 18.00
CA GLN A 116 -19.58 -12.58 18.76
C GLN A 116 -20.93 -12.05 18.26
N ALA A 117 -20.97 -10.83 17.70
CA ALA A 117 -22.15 -10.28 17.06
C ALA A 117 -22.36 -10.74 15.60
N GLY A 118 -21.55 -11.68 15.12
CA GLY A 118 -21.65 -12.29 13.79
C GLY A 118 -21.18 -11.39 12.63
N ILE A 119 -20.45 -10.32 12.92
CA ILE A 119 -19.89 -9.43 11.89
C ILE A 119 -18.54 -10.00 11.45
N GLN A 120 -18.32 -10.11 10.14
CA GLN A 120 -17.05 -10.62 9.60
C GLN A 120 -15.91 -9.66 9.89
N THR A 121 -14.76 -10.19 10.31
CA THR A 121 -13.56 -9.37 10.58
C THR A 121 -12.38 -9.79 9.71
N ALA A 122 -11.68 -8.81 9.17
CA ALA A 122 -10.43 -9.02 8.44
C ALA A 122 -9.33 -8.08 8.94
N ILE A 123 -8.09 -8.57 8.95
CA ILE A 123 -6.88 -7.77 9.19
C ILE A 123 -5.98 -7.80 7.96
N TRP A 124 -5.35 -6.67 7.65
CA TRP A 124 -4.31 -6.58 6.64
C TRP A 124 -2.99 -6.11 7.27
N LEU A 125 -2.06 -7.06 7.44
CA LEU A 125 -0.78 -6.87 8.10
C LEU A 125 0.24 -6.25 7.14
N THR A 126 0.85 -5.14 7.56
CA THR A 126 1.75 -4.33 6.73
C THR A 126 3.23 -4.53 7.01
N ASP A 127 3.57 -5.04 8.19
CA ASP A 127 4.95 -5.09 8.68
C ASP A 127 5.44 -6.52 8.95
N ASP A 128 4.73 -7.52 8.43
CA ASP A 128 5.24 -8.88 8.43
C ASP A 128 6.58 -8.97 7.67
N PRO A 129 7.56 -9.77 8.14
CA PRO A 129 7.49 -10.69 9.28
C PRO A 129 8.00 -10.09 10.62
N TYR A 130 8.23 -8.78 10.69
CA TYR A 130 8.99 -8.15 11.79
C TYR A 130 8.33 -8.26 13.17
N TYR A 131 7.01 -8.40 13.21
CA TYR A 131 6.21 -8.46 14.43
C TYR A 131 5.46 -9.78 14.58
N THR A 132 5.95 -10.85 13.95
CA THR A 132 5.29 -12.17 13.96
C THR A 132 5.11 -12.74 15.36
N ASP A 133 5.98 -12.40 16.30
CA ASP A 133 5.84 -12.71 17.73
C ASP A 133 4.55 -12.16 18.35
N MET A 134 4.11 -10.96 17.94
CA MET A 134 2.87 -10.33 18.40
C MET A 134 1.67 -10.63 17.49
N THR A 135 1.87 -10.61 16.18
CA THR A 135 0.78 -10.78 15.22
C THR A 135 0.23 -12.21 15.24
N LEU A 136 1.03 -13.22 15.61
CA LEU A 136 0.57 -14.61 15.79
C LEU A 136 -0.62 -14.76 16.76
N GLU A 137 -0.65 -13.99 17.85
CA GLU A 137 -1.79 -14.01 18.76
C GLU A 137 -2.92 -13.11 18.25
N THR A 138 -2.58 -11.94 17.72
CA THR A 138 -3.55 -10.94 17.23
C THR A 138 -4.45 -11.50 16.12
N VAL A 139 -3.88 -12.19 15.14
CA VAL A 139 -4.59 -12.74 13.97
C VAL A 139 -5.66 -13.78 14.33
N LYS A 140 -5.58 -14.41 15.49
CA LYS A 140 -6.59 -15.39 15.96
C LYS A 140 -7.93 -14.74 16.28
N HIS A 141 -7.95 -13.41 16.42
CA HIS A 141 -9.15 -12.60 16.64
C HIS A 141 -9.77 -12.08 15.33
N PHE A 142 -9.41 -12.66 14.18
CA PHE A 142 -9.94 -12.29 12.87
C PHE A 142 -10.47 -13.51 12.09
N ASP A 143 -11.50 -13.30 11.25
CA ASP A 143 -11.98 -14.35 10.34
C ASP A 143 -11.03 -14.52 9.16
N HIS A 144 -10.48 -13.41 8.67
CA HIS A 144 -9.60 -13.37 7.52
C HIS A 144 -8.31 -12.58 7.82
N VAL A 145 -7.18 -13.12 7.38
CA VAL A 145 -5.86 -12.49 7.51
C VAL A 145 -5.29 -12.25 6.13
N PHE A 146 -4.91 -11.01 5.85
CA PHE A 146 -4.15 -10.62 4.68
C PHE A 146 -2.74 -10.21 5.11
N THR A 147 -1.73 -10.68 4.39
CA THR A 147 -0.32 -10.35 4.68
C THR A 147 0.40 -9.92 3.41
N LEU A 148 1.34 -8.98 3.57
CA LEU A 148 2.29 -8.59 2.54
C LEU A 148 3.47 -9.56 2.39
N GLU A 149 3.59 -10.56 3.27
CA GLU A 149 4.71 -11.50 3.28
C GLU A 149 4.25 -12.94 3.01
N LEU A 150 4.71 -13.51 1.90
CA LEU A 150 4.27 -14.81 1.42
C LEU A 150 4.59 -15.94 2.42
N ASN A 151 5.74 -15.88 3.08
CA ASN A 151 6.11 -16.89 4.08
C ASN A 151 5.23 -16.83 5.34
N CYS A 152 4.60 -15.69 5.63
CA CYS A 152 3.69 -15.57 6.77
C CYS A 152 2.33 -16.26 6.51
N VAL A 153 1.98 -16.55 5.26
CA VAL A 153 0.72 -17.23 4.94
C VAL A 153 0.66 -18.61 5.61
N ASP A 154 1.68 -19.43 5.39
CA ASP A 154 1.74 -20.77 5.98
C ASP A 154 1.98 -20.72 7.49
N LEU A 155 2.77 -19.75 7.96
CA LEU A 155 2.97 -19.50 9.39
C LEU A 155 1.63 -19.32 10.12
N TYR A 156 0.76 -18.43 9.65
CA TYR A 156 -0.52 -18.16 10.32
C TYR A 156 -1.51 -19.34 10.19
N ARG A 157 -1.53 -20.02 9.03
CA ARG A 157 -2.37 -21.21 8.84
C ARG A 157 -2.01 -22.32 9.81
N GLN A 158 -0.71 -22.60 9.97
CA GLN A 158 -0.22 -23.62 10.90
C GLN A 158 -0.49 -23.26 12.36
N ASN A 159 -0.69 -21.97 12.65
CA ASN A 159 -1.04 -21.45 13.98
C ASN A 159 -2.55 -21.24 14.19
N GLY A 160 -3.39 -21.90 13.37
CA GLY A 160 -4.83 -22.01 13.61
C GLY A 160 -5.70 -20.97 12.91
N CYS A 161 -5.15 -20.17 12.00
CA CYS A 161 -5.94 -19.24 11.19
C CYS A 161 -6.48 -19.95 9.93
N PRO A 162 -7.80 -20.15 9.79
CA PRO A 162 -8.37 -20.94 8.70
C PRO A 162 -8.33 -20.20 7.35
N SER A 163 -8.31 -18.87 7.35
CA SER A 163 -8.33 -18.05 6.14
C SER A 163 -7.22 -17.02 6.17
N VAL A 164 -6.12 -17.34 5.49
CA VAL A 164 -4.95 -16.47 5.34
C VAL A 164 -4.60 -16.33 3.87
N HIS A 165 -4.36 -15.11 3.41
CA HIS A 165 -4.12 -14.78 2.01
C HIS A 165 -2.93 -13.83 1.86
N TYR A 166 -2.12 -14.09 0.83
CA TYR A 166 -1.14 -13.12 0.38
C TYR A 166 -1.85 -12.01 -0.40
N LEU A 167 -1.71 -10.78 0.04
CA LEU A 167 -2.29 -9.61 -0.63
C LEU A 167 -1.32 -8.44 -0.53
N PRO A 168 -0.40 -8.28 -1.50
CA PRO A 168 0.55 -7.17 -1.51
C PRO A 168 -0.15 -5.85 -1.83
N PHE A 169 0.45 -4.73 -1.39
CA PHE A 169 0.00 -3.42 -1.84
C PHE A 169 0.30 -3.19 -3.32
N ALA A 170 -0.55 -2.36 -3.92
CA ALA A 170 -0.37 -1.83 -5.26
C ALA A 170 -0.15 -0.31 -5.20
N ALA A 171 0.31 0.28 -6.30
CA ALA A 171 0.47 1.72 -6.40
C ALA A 171 -0.89 2.42 -6.45
N PHE A 172 -1.11 3.39 -5.56
CA PHE A 172 -2.28 4.27 -5.62
C PHE A 172 -2.02 5.41 -6.59
N THR A 173 -2.63 5.35 -7.77
CA THR A 173 -2.31 6.25 -8.89
C THR A 173 -2.66 7.72 -8.64
N ASN A 174 -3.50 8.02 -7.65
CA ASN A 174 -3.77 9.41 -7.25
C ASN A 174 -2.57 10.05 -6.53
N HIS A 175 -1.73 9.25 -5.89
CA HIS A 175 -0.46 9.72 -5.31
C HIS A 175 0.72 9.48 -6.25
N TYR A 176 0.73 8.34 -6.93
CA TYR A 176 1.81 7.90 -7.81
C TYR A 176 1.41 8.01 -9.27
N PHE A 177 1.65 9.17 -9.86
CA PHE A 177 1.40 9.43 -11.28
C PHE A 177 2.62 10.02 -11.98
N PRO A 178 2.75 9.83 -13.30
CA PRO A 178 3.87 10.35 -14.08
C PRO A 178 3.77 11.88 -14.16
N ILE A 179 4.84 12.56 -13.77
CA ILE A 179 4.99 13.99 -14.01
C ILE A 179 5.44 14.23 -15.46
N THR A 180 4.95 15.30 -16.09
CA THR A 180 5.30 15.65 -17.48
C THR A 180 6.57 16.50 -17.57
N THR A 181 6.99 17.12 -16.46
CA THR A 181 8.16 17.99 -16.41
C THR A 181 9.44 17.19 -16.13
N PRO A 182 10.50 17.35 -16.95
CA PRO A 182 11.81 16.78 -16.67
C PRO A 182 12.32 17.18 -15.29
N SER A 183 12.84 16.22 -14.54
CA SER A 183 13.58 16.51 -13.31
C SER A 183 14.93 17.13 -13.68
N SER A 184 15.33 18.20 -12.99
CA SER A 184 16.70 18.73 -13.10
C SER A 184 17.75 17.76 -12.53
N LEU A 185 17.29 16.79 -11.73
CA LEU A 185 18.11 15.77 -11.10
C LEU A 185 17.87 14.43 -11.79
N HIS A 186 18.87 13.94 -12.51
CA HIS A 186 18.88 12.59 -13.06
C HIS A 186 19.69 11.66 -12.14
N ARG A 187 19.10 10.52 -11.76
CA ARG A 187 19.73 9.49 -10.94
C ARG A 187 19.48 8.15 -11.62
N GLU A 188 20.54 7.40 -11.91
CA GLU A 188 20.42 6.06 -12.48
C GLU A 188 19.90 5.06 -11.44
N VAL A 189 20.25 5.28 -10.16
CA VAL A 189 19.82 4.46 -9.03
C VAL A 189 19.40 5.38 -7.88
N SER A 190 18.30 5.04 -7.21
CA SER A 190 17.81 5.71 -6.01
C SER A 190 17.39 4.68 -4.97
N PHE A 191 17.69 4.96 -3.70
CA PHE A 191 17.25 4.19 -2.55
C PHE A 191 16.39 5.09 -1.67
N ILE A 192 15.16 4.66 -1.39
CA ILE A 192 14.20 5.39 -0.57
C ILE A 192 13.80 4.50 0.60
N GLY A 193 13.99 4.98 1.82
CA GLY A 193 13.59 4.29 3.04
C GLY A 193 14.42 4.71 4.25
N SER A 194 14.10 4.11 5.39
CA SER A 194 14.84 4.33 6.64
C SER A 194 16.22 3.67 6.59
N ALA A 195 17.24 4.44 6.96
CA ALA A 195 18.64 4.02 7.00
C ALA A 195 18.97 3.22 8.29
N TYR A 196 18.28 2.10 8.51
CA TYR A 196 18.64 1.19 9.60
C TYR A 196 20.07 0.68 9.40
N TRP A 197 20.81 0.51 10.49
CA TRP A 197 22.25 0.19 10.43
C TRP A 197 22.56 -1.08 9.64
N ASN A 198 21.71 -2.12 9.72
CA ASN A 198 21.85 -3.31 8.89
C ASN A 198 21.78 -3.01 7.37
N ARG A 199 20.92 -2.07 6.96
CA ARG A 199 20.84 -1.60 5.56
C ARG A 199 22.02 -0.72 5.19
N VAL A 200 22.47 0.14 6.10
CA VAL A 200 23.67 0.97 5.87
C VAL A 200 24.91 0.10 5.69
N TYR A 201 25.11 -0.90 6.55
CA TYR A 201 26.23 -1.84 6.45
C TYR A 201 26.17 -2.70 5.19
N PHE A 202 24.98 -3.03 4.69
CA PHE A 202 24.84 -3.71 3.40
C PHE A 202 25.45 -2.91 2.24
N PHE A 203 25.40 -1.58 2.29
CA PHE A 203 26.00 -0.69 1.28
C PHE A 203 27.45 -0.28 1.59
N ASN A 204 28.03 -0.78 2.68
CA ASN A 204 29.39 -0.46 3.09
C ASN A 204 30.28 -1.72 2.98
N PRO A 205 30.74 -2.07 1.75
CA PRO A 205 31.57 -3.24 1.51
C PRO A 205 32.96 -3.15 2.17
#